data_AF-F4PPY0-F1
#
_entry.id   AF-F4PPY0-F1
#
_cell.length_a   1.000
_cell.length_b   1.000
_cell.length_c   1.000
_cell.angle_alpha   90.00
_cell.angle_beta   90.00
_cell.angle_gamma   90.00
#
_symmetry.space_group_name_H-M   'P 1'
#
loop_
_entity.id
_entity.type
_entity.pdbx_description
1 polymer ?
#
loop_
_entity_poly.entity_id
_entity_poly.type
_entity_poly.pdbx_seq_one_letter_code
_entity_poly.pdbx_strand_id
1 'polypeptide(L)'
;MSTKRKEIVEEDNKQQIKIVKREKESVSKYFEKLPSTSTSTLIDKKINHKTTVVRLQRKNGVVIQDCDLYIGRRIKRGGWDLPQSKWHNPFTRGNSDGLYDIVNKYEQHVRKNKELMNSLEELVGKRLGCWCKGKEPGVNPCHGDILVKLLNEHLLLKKEEEEKKKIKEKEQQQSDNNIIIKDQKVNYYQQEEEIEEEEEEDEDDDDE
;
A
#
# COMPACT_ATOMS: atom_id res chain seq x y z
N MET A 1 42.91 -33.02 28.63
CA MET A 1 42.51 -31.77 27.96
C MET A 1 41.10 -31.87 27.38
N SER A 2 40.04 -31.40 28.04
CA SER A 2 39.60 -31.44 29.43
C SER A 2 38.10 -31.18 29.26
N THR A 3 37.25 -31.96 29.92
CA THR A 3 35.77 -32.02 29.82
C THR A 3 35.07 -30.67 29.58
N LYS A 4 35.62 -29.60 30.15
CA LYS A 4 35.25 -28.19 29.91
C LYS A 4 35.09 -27.78 28.44
N ARG A 5 35.97 -28.22 27.52
CA ARG A 5 35.89 -27.85 26.09
C ARG A 5 34.74 -28.57 25.38
N LYS A 6 34.38 -29.79 25.83
CA LYS A 6 33.24 -30.53 25.31
C LYS A 6 31.93 -29.92 25.81
N GLU A 7 31.87 -29.53 27.09
CA GLU A 7 30.73 -28.84 27.69
C GLU A 7 30.43 -27.51 26.98
N ILE A 8 31.44 -26.68 26.72
CA ILE A 8 31.27 -25.40 25.99
C ILE A 8 30.72 -25.62 24.58
N VAL A 9 31.25 -26.57 23.82
CA VAL A 9 30.76 -26.89 22.46
C VAL A 9 29.33 -27.43 22.49
N GLU A 10 28.98 -28.19 23.53
CA GLU A 10 27.62 -28.71 23.71
C GLU A 10 26.63 -27.62 24.11
N GLU A 11 27.05 -26.67 24.95
CA GLU A 11 26.29 -25.47 25.33
C GLU A 11 26.04 -24.57 24.11
N ASP A 12 27.08 -24.32 23.31
CA ASP A 12 27.01 -23.53 22.07
C ASP A 12 26.09 -24.18 21.03
N ASN A 13 26.18 -25.51 20.85
CA ASN A 13 25.27 -26.25 19.99
C ASN A 13 23.82 -26.20 20.49
N LYS A 14 23.59 -26.30 21.80
CA LYS A 14 22.25 -26.15 22.40
C LYS A 14 21.70 -24.74 22.19
N GLN A 15 22.52 -23.71 22.28
CA GLN A 15 22.12 -22.32 21.98
C GLN A 15 21.80 -22.14 20.50
N GLN A 16 22.63 -22.68 19.60
CA GLN A 16 22.40 -22.62 18.15
C GLN A 16 21.10 -23.33 17.74
N ILE A 17 20.83 -24.51 18.31
CA ILE A 17 19.58 -25.25 18.08
C ILE A 17 18.36 -24.47 18.59
N LYS A 18 18.47 -23.81 19.75
CA LYS A 18 17.40 -22.95 20.28
C LYS A 18 17.11 -21.76 19.35
N ILE A 19 18.15 -21.12 18.78
CA ILE A 19 18.01 -20.03 17.82
C ILE A 19 17.29 -20.52 16.55
N VAL A 20 17.71 -21.64 15.98
CA VAL A 20 17.09 -22.20 14.77
C VAL A 20 15.63 -22.61 15.00
N LYS A 21 15.31 -23.22 16.15
CA LYS A 21 13.93 -23.55 16.51
C LYS A 21 13.06 -22.29 16.64
N ARG A 22 13.59 -21.25 17.28
CA ARG A 22 12.90 -19.96 17.43
C ARG A 22 12.71 -19.25 16.09
N GLU A 23 13.68 -19.30 15.18
CA GLU A 23 13.55 -18.77 13.82
C GLU A 23 12.47 -19.53 13.04
N LYS A 24 12.43 -20.86 13.12
CA LYS A 24 11.35 -21.67 12.52
C LYS A 24 9.97 -21.34 13.09
N GLU A 25 9.86 -21.17 14.40
CA GLU A 25 8.60 -20.76 15.05
C GLU A 25 8.19 -19.33 14.69
N SER A 26 9.13 -18.38 14.59
CA SER A 26 8.86 -17.00 14.16
C SER A 26 8.37 -16.98 12.71
N VAL A 27 8.99 -17.77 11.84
CA VAL A 27 8.55 -17.97 10.45
C VAL A 27 7.15 -18.58 10.40
N SER A 28 6.89 -19.66 11.14
CA SER A 28 5.55 -20.31 11.20
C SER A 28 4.49 -19.32 11.67
N LYS A 29 4.74 -18.63 12.79
CA LYS A 29 3.82 -17.62 13.34
C LYS A 29 3.63 -16.43 12.41
N TYR A 30 4.64 -16.06 11.61
CA TYR A 30 4.51 -15.03 10.59
C TYR A 30 3.53 -15.49 9.51
N PHE A 31 3.68 -16.71 8.99
CA PHE A 31 2.77 -17.28 7.99
C PHE A 31 1.36 -17.58 8.54
N GLU A 32 1.22 -17.98 9.80
CA GLU A 32 -0.07 -18.17 10.48
C GLU A 32 -0.80 -16.86 10.79
N LYS A 33 -0.06 -15.76 11.00
CA LYS A 33 -0.60 -14.40 11.18
C LYS A 33 -0.87 -13.68 9.87
N LEU A 34 -0.46 -14.26 8.73
CA LEU A 34 -1.02 -13.82 7.46
C LEU A 34 -2.53 -14.12 7.52
N PRO A 35 -3.40 -13.16 7.19
CA PRO A 35 -4.84 -13.35 7.29
C PRO A 35 -5.27 -14.60 6.51
N SER A 36 -5.69 -15.64 7.24
CA SER A 36 -6.33 -16.86 6.71
C SER A 36 -7.85 -16.67 6.57
N THR A 37 -8.27 -15.47 6.17
CA THR A 37 -9.67 -15.13 5.97
C THR A 37 -9.89 -14.75 4.51
N SER A 38 -10.88 -15.39 3.89
CA SER A 38 -11.47 -15.16 2.56
C SER A 38 -11.22 -13.77 1.97
N THR A 39 -10.03 -13.56 1.41
CA THR A 39 -9.59 -12.35 0.69
C THR A 39 -9.17 -12.72 -0.73
N SER A 40 -9.85 -13.72 -1.29
CA SER A 40 -9.64 -14.24 -2.64
C SER A 40 -9.83 -13.16 -3.73
N THR A 41 -10.51 -12.05 -3.45
CA THR A 41 -10.81 -11.00 -4.44
C THR A 41 -9.87 -9.80 -4.45
N LEU A 42 -8.96 -9.65 -3.47
CA LEU A 42 -7.99 -8.52 -3.44
C LEU A 42 -6.59 -8.88 -3.96
N ILE A 43 -6.27 -10.18 -4.05
CA ILE A 43 -4.90 -10.64 -4.34
C ILE A 43 -4.54 -10.50 -5.83
N ASP A 44 -5.52 -10.47 -6.74
CA ASP A 44 -5.27 -10.41 -8.19
C ASP A 44 -5.34 -9.00 -8.81
N LYS A 45 -5.70 -7.95 -8.04
CA LYS A 45 -5.67 -6.57 -8.55
C LYS A 45 -4.23 -6.05 -8.60
N LYS A 46 -3.52 -6.39 -9.68
CA LYS A 46 -2.15 -5.95 -9.91
C LYS A 46 -2.06 -4.43 -10.02
N ILE A 47 -1.48 -3.79 -9.01
CA ILE A 47 -1.15 -2.36 -9.06
C ILE A 47 0.07 -2.17 -9.95
N ASN A 48 -0.12 -1.40 -11.02
CA ASN A 48 0.93 -1.13 -11.99
C ASN A 48 1.75 0.09 -11.55
N HIS A 49 2.80 -0.13 -10.77
CA HIS A 49 3.83 0.87 -10.50
C HIS A 49 5.23 0.26 -10.61
N LYS A 50 6.23 1.10 -10.92
CA LYS A 50 7.63 0.68 -11.06
C LYS A 50 8.44 0.72 -9.75
N THR A 51 7.78 0.95 -8.61
CA THR A 51 8.48 0.99 -7.31
C THR A 51 9.14 -0.35 -7.02
N THR A 52 10.44 -0.33 -6.76
CA THR A 52 11.25 -1.52 -6.49
C THR A 52 12.19 -1.29 -5.33
N VAL A 53 12.61 -2.35 -4.64
CA VAL A 53 13.62 -2.29 -3.58
C VAL A 53 14.94 -2.78 -4.13
N VAL A 54 15.98 -1.96 -4.04
CA VAL A 54 17.33 -2.26 -4.52
C VAL A 54 18.32 -2.33 -3.38
N ARG A 55 19.34 -3.18 -3.54
CA ARG A 55 20.42 -3.28 -2.58
C ARG A 55 21.51 -2.29 -2.95
N LEU A 56 21.75 -1.28 -2.13
CA LEU A 56 22.85 -0.34 -2.42
C LEU A 56 24.20 -1.04 -2.41
N GLN A 57 25.01 -0.84 -3.46
CA GLN A 57 26.31 -1.49 -3.64
C GLN A 57 27.37 -0.52 -4.16
N ARG A 58 28.56 -0.61 -3.56
CA ARG A 58 29.79 0.04 -4.03
C ARG A 58 30.93 -0.98 -4.11
N LYS A 59 31.81 -0.80 -5.10
CA LYS A 59 33.05 -1.56 -5.24
C LYS A 59 34.14 -0.59 -5.68
N ASN A 60 35.27 -0.60 -4.98
CA ASN A 60 36.43 0.24 -5.29
C ASN A 60 36.09 1.74 -5.45
N GLY A 61 35.22 2.26 -4.57
CA GLY A 61 34.81 3.67 -4.59
C GLY A 61 33.66 4.01 -5.56
N VAL A 62 33.34 3.14 -6.52
CA VAL A 62 32.29 3.36 -7.53
C VAL A 62 30.95 2.76 -7.08
N VAL A 63 29.85 3.48 -7.32
CA VAL A 63 28.47 3.01 -7.09
C VAL A 63 28.08 2.05 -8.21
N ILE A 64 27.80 0.79 -7.85
CA ILE A 64 27.37 -0.25 -8.80
C ILE A 64 25.85 -0.28 -8.91
N GLN A 65 25.16 -0.16 -7.78
CA GLN A 65 23.71 -0.15 -7.74
C GLN A 65 23.27 1.03 -6.89
N ASP A 66 22.61 1.97 -7.56
CA ASP A 66 22.09 3.20 -7.00
C ASP A 66 20.56 3.14 -6.78
N CYS A 67 20.01 4.12 -6.08
CA CYS A 67 18.59 4.25 -5.80
C CYS A 67 18.09 5.68 -6.02
N ASP A 68 16.79 5.85 -6.23
CA ASP A 68 16.18 7.18 -6.36
C ASP A 68 15.80 7.74 -4.98
N LEU A 69 15.56 6.85 -4.01
CA LEU A 69 15.25 7.22 -2.63
C LEU A 69 15.93 6.26 -1.66
N TYR A 70 16.77 6.83 -0.80
CA TYR A 70 17.36 6.11 0.31
C TYR A 70 16.35 5.94 1.46
N ILE A 71 16.15 4.71 1.94
CA ILE A 71 15.13 4.38 2.96
C ILE A 71 15.73 3.81 4.27
N GLY A 72 17.04 3.92 4.48
CA GLY A 72 17.71 3.33 5.64
C GLY A 72 18.10 4.35 6.73
N ARG A 73 18.86 3.85 7.71
CA ARG A 73 19.45 4.63 8.80
C ARG A 73 20.69 5.38 8.36
N ARG A 74 20.98 6.53 8.98
CA ARG A 74 22.18 7.33 8.67
C ARG A 74 23.46 6.47 8.53
N ILE A 75 24.20 6.70 7.46
CA ILE A 75 25.50 6.04 7.20
C ILE A 75 26.56 7.09 6.86
N LYS A 76 27.75 6.94 7.44
CA LYS A 76 28.95 7.75 7.17
C LYS A 76 30.18 6.90 6.84
N ARG A 77 29.96 5.67 6.39
CA ARG A 77 31.02 4.65 6.22
C ARG A 77 30.95 4.02 4.84
N GLY A 78 32.07 3.45 4.40
CA GLY A 78 32.14 2.76 3.09
C GLY A 78 31.98 3.71 1.90
N GLY A 79 32.43 4.96 2.05
CA GLY A 79 32.31 6.02 1.05
C GLY A 79 30.95 6.71 0.98
N TRP A 80 29.95 6.26 1.74
CA TRP A 80 28.62 6.86 1.78
C TRP A 80 28.54 7.93 2.87
N ASP A 81 27.91 9.05 2.56
CA ASP A 81 27.39 10.04 3.51
C ASP A 81 25.90 10.26 3.22
N LEU A 82 25.06 9.34 3.71
CA LEU A 82 23.60 9.41 3.51
C LEU A 82 22.91 9.75 4.84
N PRO A 83 22.00 10.74 4.85
CA PRO A 83 21.24 11.09 6.05
C PRO A 83 20.26 9.97 6.42
N GLN A 84 19.75 10.01 7.65
CA GLN A 84 18.68 9.10 8.06
C GLN A 84 17.42 9.41 7.26
N SER A 85 16.81 8.39 6.66
CA SER A 85 15.55 8.52 5.95
C SER A 85 14.37 8.51 6.93
N LYS A 86 13.28 9.23 6.63
CA LYS A 86 12.01 9.08 7.38
C LYS A 86 11.44 7.66 7.32
N TRP A 87 11.82 6.91 6.29
CA TRP A 87 11.42 5.52 6.06
C TRP A 87 12.35 4.49 6.70
N HIS A 88 13.26 4.93 7.57
CA HIS A 88 14.17 4.01 8.25
C HIS A 88 13.38 3.10 9.20
N ASN A 89 13.79 1.83 9.29
CA ASN A 89 13.29 0.97 10.35
C ASN A 89 13.90 1.42 11.70
N PRO A 90 13.10 1.82 12.71
CA PRO A 90 13.63 2.16 14.04
C PRO A 90 14.06 0.92 14.83
N PHE A 91 13.54 -0.27 14.51
CA PHE A 91 13.82 -1.52 15.22
C PHE A 91 15.12 -2.18 14.73
N THR A 92 16.07 -2.38 15.64
CA THR A 92 17.33 -3.09 15.38
C THR A 92 17.21 -4.57 15.73
N ARG A 93 18.04 -5.41 15.11
CA ARG A 93 18.19 -6.81 15.53
C ARG A 93 18.84 -6.86 16.91
N GLY A 94 18.02 -7.03 17.94
CA GLY A 94 18.47 -7.35 19.29
C GLY A 94 18.74 -8.86 19.45
N ASN A 95 19.19 -9.27 20.63
CA ASN A 95 19.51 -10.68 20.91
C ASN A 95 18.28 -11.60 20.89
N SER A 96 17.06 -11.05 20.97
CA SER A 96 15.81 -11.81 21.10
C SER A 96 14.93 -11.82 19.87
N ASP A 97 14.97 -10.81 19.01
CA ASP A 97 14.03 -10.69 17.88
C ASP A 97 14.62 -11.28 16.60
N GLY A 98 13.84 -12.12 15.91
CA GLY A 98 14.16 -12.59 14.56
C GLY A 98 13.98 -11.48 13.52
N LEU A 99 14.55 -11.67 12.33
CA LEU A 99 14.42 -10.69 11.23
C LEU A 99 12.96 -10.45 10.84
N TYR A 100 12.13 -11.50 10.84
CA TYR A 100 10.69 -11.41 10.58
C TYR A 100 9.95 -10.61 11.65
N ASP A 101 10.28 -10.80 12.93
CA ASP A 101 9.65 -10.06 14.03
C ASP A 101 9.91 -8.56 13.91
N ILE A 102 11.14 -8.18 13.55
CA ILE A 102 11.56 -6.78 13.36
C ILE A 102 10.83 -6.14 12.18
N VAL A 103 10.68 -6.87 11.09
CA VAL A 103 9.98 -6.40 9.89
C VAL A 103 8.48 -6.28 10.15
N ASN A 104 7.90 -7.21 10.93
CA ASN A 104 6.50 -7.12 11.35
C ASN A 104 6.25 -5.95 12.31
N LYS A 105 7.15 -5.71 13.28
CA LYS A 105 7.11 -4.51 14.14
C LYS A 105 7.17 -3.24 13.30
N TYR A 106 7.99 -3.24 12.26
CA TYR A 106 8.08 -2.12 11.32
C TYR A 106 6.79 -1.91 10.54
N GLU A 107 6.16 -2.97 10.01
CA GLU A 107 4.85 -2.85 9.36
C GLU A 107 3.81 -2.21 10.28
N GLN A 108 3.72 -2.69 11.52
CA GLN A 108 2.80 -2.12 12.52
C GLN A 108 3.13 -0.66 12.84
N HIS A 109 4.40 -0.30 12.90
CA HIS A 109 4.84 1.07 13.14
C HIS A 109 4.40 2.01 12.02
N VAL A 110 4.60 1.63 10.75
CA VAL A 110 4.17 2.44 9.61
C VAL A 110 2.65 2.58 9.60
N ARG A 111 1.90 1.48 9.77
CA ARG A 111 0.42 1.52 9.80
C ARG A 111 -0.16 2.42 10.90
N LYS A 112 0.49 2.48 12.06
CA LYS A 112 0.07 3.35 13.18
C LYS A 112 0.45 4.81 12.98
N ASN A 113 1.45 5.10 12.13
CA ASN A 113 1.92 6.44 11.88
C ASN A 113 1.19 7.05 10.68
N LYS A 114 0.25 7.95 10.95
CA LYS A 114 -0.55 8.64 9.92
C LYS A 114 0.32 9.44 8.94
N GLU A 115 1.39 10.09 9.40
CA GLU A 115 2.26 10.87 8.53
C GLU A 115 2.99 9.99 7.52
N LEU A 116 3.48 8.82 7.95
CA LEU A 116 4.11 7.86 7.06
C LEU A 116 3.11 7.24 6.09
N MET A 117 1.92 6.87 6.55
CA MET A 117 0.85 6.36 5.66
C MET A 117 0.48 7.38 4.58
N ASN A 118 0.29 8.64 4.96
CA ASN A 118 -0.03 9.72 4.02
C ASN A 118 1.11 10.02 3.05
N SER A 119 2.35 9.72 3.43
CA SER A 119 3.54 9.92 2.58
C SER A 119 3.80 8.77 1.60
N LEU A 120 3.04 7.66 1.65
CA LEU A 120 3.35 6.46 0.86
C LEU A 120 3.40 6.73 -0.65
N GLU A 121 2.56 7.63 -1.15
CA GLU A 121 2.49 7.98 -2.58
C GLU A 121 3.81 8.58 -3.11
N GLU A 122 4.66 9.14 -2.23
CA GLU A 122 6.00 9.60 -2.60
C GLU A 122 6.90 8.46 -3.10
N LEU A 123 6.61 7.22 -2.73
CA LEU A 123 7.38 6.04 -3.11
C LEU A 123 7.03 5.55 -4.52
N VAL A 124 5.95 6.05 -5.13
CA VAL A 124 5.48 5.59 -6.45
C VAL A 124 6.54 5.81 -7.52
N GLY A 125 6.87 4.73 -8.23
CA GLY A 125 7.84 4.74 -9.32
C GLY A 125 9.31 4.82 -8.91
N LYS A 126 9.64 4.87 -7.61
CA LYS A 126 11.02 5.03 -7.13
C LYS A 126 11.72 3.70 -6.87
N ARG A 127 13.03 3.65 -7.13
CA ARG A 127 13.94 2.61 -6.61
C ARG A 127 14.33 2.95 -5.18
N LEU A 128 13.90 2.13 -4.24
CA LEU A 128 14.12 2.30 -2.81
C LEU A 128 15.42 1.62 -2.40
N GLY A 129 16.41 2.41 -1.98
CA GLY A 129 17.74 1.94 -1.60
C GLY A 129 17.80 1.46 -0.15
N CYS A 130 18.15 0.19 0.04
CA CYS A 130 18.33 -0.43 1.34
C CYS A 130 19.55 -1.37 1.37
N TRP A 131 20.07 -1.71 2.56
CA TRP A 131 21.07 -2.77 2.72
C TRP A 131 20.52 -4.08 3.27
N CYS A 132 19.29 -4.08 3.81
CA CYS A 132 18.65 -5.26 4.37
C CYS A 132 18.23 -6.25 3.28
N LYS A 133 18.02 -5.80 2.04
CA LYS A 133 17.68 -6.67 0.92
C LYS A 133 18.83 -7.67 0.70
N GLY A 134 18.49 -8.96 0.71
CA GLY A 134 19.42 -10.04 0.38
C GLY A 134 19.99 -9.89 -1.03
N LYS A 135 21.03 -10.67 -1.36
CA LYS A 135 21.49 -10.76 -2.76
C LYS A 135 20.43 -11.40 -3.64
N GLU A 136 19.66 -12.32 -3.07
CA GLU A 136 18.58 -13.03 -3.73
C GLU A 136 17.21 -12.51 -3.24
N PRO A 137 16.23 -12.32 -4.14
CA PRO A 137 14.85 -12.01 -3.77
C PRO A 137 14.25 -13.10 -2.86
N GLY A 138 13.44 -12.70 -1.88
CA GLY A 138 12.73 -13.64 -1.00
C GLY A 138 13.56 -14.28 0.11
N VAL A 139 14.89 -14.15 0.10
CA VAL A 139 15.75 -14.80 1.10
C VAL A 139 15.74 -14.08 2.45
N ASN A 140 15.69 -12.75 2.45
CA ASN A 140 15.65 -11.95 3.67
C ASN A 140 14.54 -10.90 3.61
N PRO A 141 13.57 -10.90 4.55
CA PRO A 141 12.56 -9.86 4.60
C PRO A 141 13.24 -8.49 4.80
N CYS A 142 12.92 -7.56 3.90
CA CYS A 142 13.42 -6.20 3.91
C CYS A 142 12.30 -5.27 4.38
N HIS A 143 12.64 -4.23 5.16
CA HIS A 143 11.65 -3.21 5.51
C HIS A 143 11.16 -2.43 4.28
N GLY A 144 11.98 -2.36 3.22
CA GLY A 144 11.55 -1.82 1.92
C GLY A 144 10.45 -2.65 1.26
N ASP A 145 10.46 -3.97 1.45
CA ASP A 145 9.40 -4.84 0.89
C ASP A 145 8.07 -4.57 1.58
N ILE A 146 8.10 -4.25 2.88
CA ILE A 146 6.92 -3.78 3.62
C ILE A 146 6.42 -2.44 3.09
N LEU A 147 7.30 -1.49 2.76
CA LEU A 147 6.87 -0.23 2.17
C LEU A 147 6.17 -0.43 0.82
N VAL A 148 6.69 -1.34 -0.02
CA VAL A 148 6.03 -1.70 -1.30
C VAL A 148 4.69 -2.37 -1.06
N LYS A 149 4.60 -3.28 -0.08
CA LYS A 149 3.32 -3.90 0.32
C LYS A 149 2.29 -2.85 0.75
N LEU A 150 2.67 -1.95 1.66
CA LEU A 150 1.78 -0.90 2.16
C LEU A 150 1.39 0.09 1.07
N LEU A 151 2.31 0.43 0.16
CA LEU A 151 2.02 1.27 -1.01
C LEU A 151 0.95 0.63 -1.91
N ASN A 152 1.09 -0.67 -2.21
CA ASN A 152 0.10 -1.38 -3.02
C ASN A 152 -1.29 -1.37 -2.36
N GLU A 153 -1.35 -1.66 -1.06
CA GLU A 153 -2.62 -1.60 -0.31
C GLU A 153 -3.23 -0.20 -0.34
N HIS A 154 -2.42 0.84 -0.10
CA HIS A 154 -2.86 2.25 -0.10
C HIS A 154 -3.44 2.66 -1.45
N LEU A 155 -2.76 2.31 -2.54
CA LEU A 155 -3.21 2.63 -3.89
C LEU A 155 -4.44 1.82 -4.32
N LEU A 156 -4.63 0.59 -3.81
CA LEU A 156 -5.85 -0.19 -4.06
C LEU A 156 -7.06 0.48 -3.41
N LEU A 157 -6.94 0.83 -2.13
CA LEU A 157 -8.01 1.49 -1.39
C LEU A 157 -8.40 2.82 -2.04
N LYS A 158 -7.41 3.62 -2.43
CA LYS A 158 -7.65 4.90 -3.10
C LYS A 158 -8.41 4.73 -4.43
N LYS A 159 -8.04 3.74 -5.25
CA LYS A 159 -8.76 3.43 -6.49
C LYS A 159 -10.21 3.03 -6.23
N GLU A 160 -10.45 2.19 -5.22
CA GLU A 160 -11.81 1.78 -4.87
C GLU A 160 -12.65 2.95 -4.35
N GLU A 161 -12.06 3.87 -3.59
CA GLU A 161 -12.73 5.10 -3.15
C GLU A 161 -13.05 6.02 -4.34
N GLU A 162 -12.12 6.19 -5.28
CA GLU A 162 -12.32 6.98 -6.50
C GLU A 162 -13.41 6.38 -7.40
N GLU A 163 -13.43 5.05 -7.57
CA GLU A 163 -14.48 4.35 -8.30
C GLU A 163 -15.86 4.54 -7.66
N LYS A 164 -15.96 4.40 -6.33
CA LYS A 164 -17.20 4.64 -5.59
C LYS A 164 -17.70 6.08 -5.74
N LYS A 165 -16.80 7.07 -5.71
CA LYS A 165 -17.17 8.48 -5.92
C LYS A 165 -17.74 8.70 -7.33
N LYS A 166 -17.08 8.15 -8.36
CA LYS A 166 -17.56 8.23 -9.75
C LYS A 166 -18.94 7.58 -9.93
N ILE A 167 -19.20 6.46 -9.25
CA ILE A 167 -20.51 5.80 -9.30
C ILE A 167 -21.58 6.72 -8.70
N LYS A 168 -21.35 7.27 -7.51
CA LYS A 168 -22.29 8.19 -6.85
C LYS A 168 -22.56 9.46 -7.66
N GLU A 169 -21.52 10.04 -8.27
CA GLU A 169 -21.66 11.23 -9.12
C GLU A 169 -22.53 10.93 -10.36
N LYS A 170 -22.38 9.75 -10.98
CA LYS A 170 -23.21 9.33 -12.10
C LYS A 170 -24.66 9.06 -11.70
N GLU A 171 -24.87 8.43 -10.55
CA GLU A 171 -26.22 8.17 -10.02
C GLU A 171 -26.96 9.48 -9.75
N GLN A 172 -26.27 10.48 -9.18
CA GLN A 172 -26.83 11.81 -8.94
C GLN A 172 -27.14 12.54 -10.25
N GLN A 173 -26.21 12.54 -11.22
CA GLN A 173 -26.46 13.15 -12.52
C GLN A 173 -27.65 12.50 -13.24
N GLN A 174 -27.81 11.19 -13.11
CA GLN A 174 -28.94 10.47 -13.69
C GLN A 174 -30.26 10.80 -12.99
N SER A 175 -30.27 10.97 -11.67
CA SER A 175 -31.48 11.43 -10.97
C SER A 175 -31.85 12.85 -11.36
N ASP A 176 -30.87 13.75 -11.47
CA ASP A 176 -31.09 15.16 -11.83
C ASP A 176 -31.62 15.27 -13.27
N ASN A 177 -31.04 14.52 -14.21
CA ASN A 177 -31.54 14.43 -15.59
C ASN A 177 -32.98 13.89 -15.66
N ASN A 178 -33.31 12.86 -14.85
CA ASN A 178 -34.67 12.33 -14.80
C ASN A 178 -35.68 13.33 -14.25
N ILE A 179 -35.27 14.20 -13.31
CA ILE A 179 -36.13 15.27 -12.78
C ILE A 179 -36.35 16.32 -13.88
N ILE A 180 -35.29 16.78 -14.54
CA ILE A 180 -35.38 17.77 -15.63
C ILE A 180 -36.31 17.29 -16.74
N ILE A 181 -36.20 16.02 -17.16
CA ILE A 181 -37.06 15.44 -18.20
C ILE A 181 -38.52 15.42 -17.76
N LYS A 182 -38.80 15.12 -16.48
CA LYS A 182 -40.16 15.14 -15.95
C LYS A 182 -40.73 16.56 -15.94
N ASP A 183 -39.96 17.54 -15.49
CA ASP A 183 -40.38 18.94 -15.45
C ASP A 183 -40.65 19.49 -16.85
N GLN A 184 -39.77 19.19 -17.82
CA GLN A 184 -39.99 19.55 -19.23
C GLN A 184 -41.25 18.91 -19.81
N LYS A 185 -41.52 17.66 -19.45
CA LYS A 185 -42.71 16.94 -19.93
C LYS A 185 -44.00 17.51 -19.33
N VAL A 186 -43.98 17.88 -18.06
CA VAL A 186 -45.12 18.56 -17.41
C VAL A 186 -45.40 19.90 -18.10
N ASN A 187 -44.37 20.71 -18.32
CA ASN A 187 -44.52 22.02 -18.96
C ASN A 187 -45.07 21.90 -20.40
N TYR A 188 -44.61 20.91 -21.16
CA TYR A 188 -45.12 20.65 -22.52
C TYR A 188 -46.62 20.35 -22.53
N TYR A 189 -47.12 19.48 -21.64
CA TYR A 189 -48.55 19.16 -21.58
C TYR A 189 -49.40 20.35 -21.12
N GLN A 190 -48.88 21.17 -20.19
CA GLN A 190 -49.56 22.41 -19.79
C GLN A 190 -49.66 23.40 -20.95
N GLN A 191 -48.63 23.47 -21.78
CA GLN A 191 -48.63 24.30 -22.98
C GLN A 191 -49.62 23.80 -24.05
N GLU A 192 -49.75 22.48 -24.23
CA GLU A 192 -50.77 21.90 -25.13
C GLU A 192 -52.19 22.20 -24.65
N GLU A 193 -52.46 22.06 -23.33
CA GLU A 193 -53.78 22.39 -22.75
C GLU A 193 -54.12 23.88 -22.93
N GLU A 194 -53.19 24.80 -22.70
CA GLU A 194 -53.40 26.25 -22.92
C GLU A 194 -53.69 26.59 -24.39
N ILE A 195 -53.04 25.90 -25.35
CA ILE A 195 -53.28 26.11 -26.79
C ILE A 195 -54.66 25.59 -27.21
N GLU A 196 -55.07 24.41 -26.71
CA GLU A 196 -56.40 23.86 -27.01
C GLU A 196 -57.54 24.74 -26.44
N GLU A 197 -57.36 25.33 -25.25
CA GLU A 197 -58.33 26.26 -24.67
C GLU A 197 -58.45 27.58 -25.47
N GLU A 198 -57.34 28.14 -25.97
CA GLU A 198 -57.37 29.35 -26.82
C GLU A 198 -58.03 29.10 -28.19
N GLU A 199 -57.84 27.92 -28.80
CA GLU A 199 -58.45 27.59 -30.10
C GLU A 199 -59.98 27.37 -30.01
N GLU A 200 -60.52 26.90 -28.88
CA GLU A 200 -61.98 26.76 -28.68
C GLU A 200 -62.68 28.12 -28.44
N GLU A 201 -61.99 29.12 -27.86
CA GLU A 201 -62.56 30.45 -27.63
C GLU A 201 -62.71 31.28 -28.93
N ASP A 202 -61.89 31.01 -29.96
CA ASP A 202 -61.91 31.72 -31.24
C ASP A 202 -62.99 31.19 -32.24
N GLU A 203 -63.58 30.02 -32.00
CA GLU A 203 -64.62 29.43 -32.88
C GLU A 203 -66.06 29.91 -32.56
N ASP A 204 -66.29 30.61 -31.45
CA ASP A 204 -67.62 31.03 -30.98
C ASP A 204 -68.05 32.45 -31.46
N ASP A 205 -67.20 33.18 -32.20
CA ASP A 205 -67.42 34.59 -32.58
C ASP A 205 -67.92 34.82 -34.04
N ASP A 206 -68.23 33.76 -34.82
CA ASP A 206 -68.60 33.86 -36.25
C ASP A 206 -70.11 33.76 -36.58
N ASP A 207 -71.00 33.92 -35.59
CA ASP A 207 -72.46 33.97 -35.77
C ASP A 207 -73.02 35.42 -35.64
N GLU A 208 -72.89 36.25 -36.68
CA GLU A 208 -73.72 37.48 -36.85
C GLU A 208 -74.11 37.79 -38.31
#